data_AF-A0A7X8ZAZ1-F1
#
_entry.id   AF-A0A7X8ZAZ1-F1
#
_cell.length_a   1.000
_cell.length_b   1.000
_cell.length_c   1.000
_cell.angle_alpha   90.00
_cell.angle_beta   90.00
_cell.angle_gamma   90.00
#
_symmetry.space_group_name_H-M   'P 1'
#
loop_
_entity.id
_entity.type
_entity.pdbx_description
1 polymer ?
#
loop_
_entity_poly.entity_id
_entity_poly.type
_entity_poly.pdbx_seq_one_letter_code
_entity_poly.pdbx_strand_id
1 'polypeptide(L)' 'MLKMSFYDGTMNKDKLRKFIEETEKEIKYTHGLEFRRPTIHNKSISKEEALKIVEDYNLLDAKEMEDYLHLNTYSENDMW' A
#
# COMPACT_ATOMS: atom_id res chain seq x y z
N MET A 1 -3.59 -14.60 0.96
CA MET A 1 -4.11 -13.23 1.07
C MET A 1 -3.31 -12.48 2.13
N LEU A 2 -2.28 -11.78 1.67
CA LEU A 2 -1.52 -10.82 2.46
C LEU A 2 -2.47 -9.69 2.93
N LYS A 3 -2.47 -9.42 4.23
CA LYS A 3 -3.12 -8.25 4.82
C LYS A 3 -2.19 -7.73 5.91
N MET A 4 -1.72 -6.51 5.72
CA MET A 4 -0.78 -5.83 6.61
C MET A 4 -1.26 -4.40 6.78
N SER A 5 -1.28 -3.91 8.01
CA SER A 5 -1.74 -2.55 8.28
C SER A 5 -0.89 -1.89 9.34
N PHE A 6 -0.56 -0.62 9.10
CA PHE A 6 0.01 0.26 10.10
C PHE A 6 -0.96 0.44 11.26
N TYR A 7 -2.23 0.72 10.96
CA TYR A 7 -3.27 0.98 11.96
C TYR A 7 -3.50 -0.22 12.89
N ASP A 8 -3.52 -1.43 12.32
CA ASP A 8 -3.68 -2.67 13.11
C ASP A 8 -2.34 -3.16 13.73
N GLY A 9 -1.23 -2.46 13.54
CA GLY A 9 0.10 -2.86 14.05
C GLY A 9 0.69 -4.13 13.41
N THR A 10 0.12 -4.57 12.29
CA THR A 10 0.51 -5.81 11.57
C THR A 10 1.47 -5.55 10.41
N MET A 11 1.82 -4.29 10.15
CA MET A 11 2.70 -3.91 9.06
C MET A 11 4.10 -4.52 9.22
N ASN A 12 4.54 -5.24 8.18
CA ASN A 12 5.89 -5.76 8.08
C ASN A 12 6.47 -5.41 6.70
N LYS A 13 7.27 -4.34 6.65
CA LYS A 13 7.83 -3.80 5.40
C LYS A 13 8.73 -4.82 4.68
N ASP A 14 9.51 -5.62 5.40
CA ASP A 14 10.40 -6.61 4.78
C ASP A 14 9.61 -7.71 4.06
N LYS A 15 8.55 -8.23 4.71
CA LYS A 15 7.66 -9.21 4.09
C LYS A 15 6.92 -8.61 2.89
N LEU A 16 6.50 -7.35 2.98
CA LEU A 16 5.82 -6.66 1.89
C LEU A 16 6.75 -6.42 0.69
N ARG A 17 8.00 -6.00 0.93
CA ARG A 17 9.02 -5.85 -0.12
C ARG A 17 9.24 -7.15 -0.86
N LYS A 18 9.46 -8.24 -0.12
CA LYS A 18 9.63 -9.58 -0.71
C LYS A 18 8.41 -10.00 -1.55
N PHE A 19 7.21 -9.74 -1.06
CA PHE A 19 5.98 -10.02 -1.80
C PHE A 19 5.90 -9.21 -3.11
N ILE A 20 6.25 -7.92 -3.08
CA ILE A 20 6.26 -7.04 -4.27
C ILE A 20 7.27 -7.53 -5.32
N GLU A 21 8.45 -7.97 -4.88
CA GLU A 21 9.48 -8.51 -5.77
C GLU A 21 8.98 -9.77 -6.49
N GLU A 22 8.34 -10.69 -5.76
CA GLU A 22 7.90 -12.00 -6.25
C GLU A 22 6.57 -11.98 -7.01
N THR A 23 5.65 -11.06 -6.69
CA THR A 23 4.29 -11.07 -7.26
C THR A 23 4.26 -10.70 -8.73
N GLU A 24 3.43 -11.38 -9.52
CA GLU A 24 3.11 -10.99 -10.90
C GLU A 24 1.82 -10.17 -10.99
N LYS A 25 1.11 -10.00 -9.86
CA LYS A 25 -0.13 -9.23 -9.78
C LYS A 25 0.12 -7.76 -10.05
N GLU A 26 -0.89 -7.09 -10.61
CA GLU A 26 -0.89 -5.63 -10.72
C GLU A 26 -0.75 -4.99 -9.33
N ILE A 27 -0.07 -3.86 -9.23
CA ILE A 27 0.03 -3.09 -7.99
C ILE A 27 -0.75 -1.80 -8.15
N LYS A 28 -1.71 -1.58 -7.26
CA LYS A 28 -2.54 -0.38 -7.21
C LYS A 28 -2.23 0.43 -5.97
N TYR A 29 -2.24 1.74 -6.14
CA TYR A 29 -1.88 2.69 -5.11
C TYR A 29 -2.99 3.70 -4.86
N THR A 30 -3.27 3.91 -3.58
CA THR A 30 -4.12 4.98 -3.06
C THR A 30 -3.30 5.82 -2.07
N HIS A 31 -3.49 7.13 -2.11
CA HIS A 31 -2.91 8.06 -1.14
C HIS A 31 -4.01 8.95 -0.55
N GLY A 32 -4.19 8.87 0.76
CA GLY A 32 -5.24 9.54 1.54
C GLY A 32 -6.34 8.56 1.99
N LEU A 33 -7.24 9.03 2.86
CA LEU A 33 -8.38 8.20 3.28
C LEU A 33 -9.26 7.86 2.07
N GLU A 34 -9.32 6.56 1.74
CA GLU A 34 -10.08 6.05 0.59
C GLU A 34 -11.55 6.51 0.60
N PHE A 35 -12.13 6.69 1.79
CA PHE A 35 -13.51 7.15 1.99
C PHE A 35 -13.69 8.68 2.02
N ARG A 36 -12.61 9.49 1.97
CA ARG A 36 -12.64 10.96 2.04
C ARG A 36 -12.02 11.66 0.81
N ARG A 37 -12.22 11.13 -0.40
CA ARG A 37 -11.65 11.67 -1.66
C ARG A 37 -10.11 11.70 -1.62
N PRO A 38 -9.47 10.54 -1.70
CA PRO A 38 -8.01 10.46 -1.67
C PRO A 38 -7.39 11.24 -2.84
N THR A 39 -6.19 11.77 -2.64
CA THR A 39 -5.44 12.51 -3.68
C THR A 39 -5.09 11.60 -4.86
N ILE A 40 -4.84 10.32 -4.58
CA ILE A 40 -4.61 9.28 -5.57
C ILE A 40 -5.55 8.13 -5.24
N HIS A 41 -6.28 7.62 -6.22
CA HIS A 41 -7.21 6.50 -6.02
C HIS A 41 -6.93 5.38 -7.02
N ASN A 42 -6.61 4.18 -6.51
CA ASN A 42 -6.47 2.94 -7.30
C ASN A 42 -5.61 3.10 -8.56
N LYS A 43 -4.54 3.90 -8.49
CA LYS A 43 -3.63 4.15 -9.60
C LYS A 43 -2.70 2.94 -9.77
N SER A 44 -2.62 2.40 -10.96
CA SER A 44 -1.63 1.37 -11.30
C SER A 44 -0.22 1.96 -11.22
N ILE A 45 0.69 1.26 -10.55
CA ILE A 45 2.07 1.68 -10.37
C ILE A 45 3.05 0.54 -10.71
N SER A 46 4.29 0.88 -11.00
CA SER A 46 5.33 -0.12 -11.25
C SER A 46 5.82 -0.77 -9.94
N LYS A 47 6.53 -1.90 -10.05
CA LYS A 47 7.17 -2.53 -8.89
C LYS A 47 8.19 -1.60 -8.23
N GLU A 48 8.95 -0.84 -9.01
CA GLU A 48 9.94 0.11 -8.49
C GLU A 48 9.27 1.24 -7.70
N GLU A 49 8.14 1.78 -8.21
CA GLU A 49 7.36 2.80 -7.49
C GLU A 49 6.77 2.21 -6.20
N ALA A 50 6.27 0.98 -6.24
CA ALA A 50 5.74 0.29 -5.07
C ALA A 50 6.80 0.08 -3.98
N LEU A 51 8.01 -0.36 -4.35
CA LEU A 51 9.11 -0.53 -3.40
C LEU A 51 9.53 0.80 -2.76
N LYS A 52 9.57 1.89 -3.53
CA LYS A 52 9.81 3.24 -2.99
C LYS A 52 8.76 3.64 -1.98
N ILE A 53 7.47 3.41 -2.27
CA ILE A 53 6.38 3.70 -1.33
C ILE A 53 6.56 2.93 -0.01
N VAL A 54 6.92 1.65 -0.08
CA VAL A 54 7.16 0.83 1.13
C VAL A 54 8.32 1.38 1.96
N GLU A 55 9.36 1.90 1.30
CA GLU A 55 10.51 2.50 1.97
C GLU A 55 10.14 3.84 2.62
N ASP A 56 9.55 4.75 1.83
CA ASP A 56 9.37 6.15 2.20
C ASP A 56 8.20 6.40 3.17
N TYR A 57 7.13 5.58 3.12
CA TYR A 57 5.92 5.83 3.91
C TYR A 57 5.81 4.90 5.12
N ASN A 58 5.60 5.49 6.31
CA ASN A 58 5.38 4.74 7.55
C ASN A 58 3.89 4.41 7.77
N LEU A 59 3.00 5.33 7.39
CA LEU A 59 1.55 5.16 7.44
C LEU A 59 1.09 4.41 6.19
N LEU A 60 1.32 3.10 6.16
CA LEU A 60 1.06 2.24 5.02
C LEU A 60 0.20 1.06 5.44
N ASP A 61 -0.78 0.75 4.60
CA ASP A 61 -1.49 -0.53 4.60
C ASP A 61 -1.25 -1.23 3.26
N ALA A 62 -1.26 -2.55 3.29
CA ALA A 62 -1.16 -3.40 2.12
C ALA A 62 -2.17 -4.55 2.20
N LYS A 63 -2.90 -4.75 1.11
CA LYS A 63 -3.89 -5.81 1.00
C LYS A 63 -3.78 -6.50 -0.35
N GLU A 64 -3.53 -7.79 -0.32
CA GLU A 64 -3.64 -8.64 -1.50
C GLU A 64 -5.12 -8.91 -1.79
N MET A 65 -5.52 -8.53 -2.99
CA MET A 65 -6.80 -8.86 -3.60
C MET A 65 -6.60 -10.04 -4.58
N GLU A 66 -7.69 -10.48 -5.22
CA GLU A 66 -7.66 -11.58 -6.19
C GLU A 66 -6.66 -11.28 -7.32
N ASP A 67 -6.82 -10.13 -7.98
CA ASP A 67 -6.05 -9.77 -9.18
C ASP A 67 -4.91 -8.77 -8.94
N TYR A 68 -4.88 -8.08 -7.80
CA TYR A 68 -3.93 -7.00 -7.54
C TYR A 68 -3.49 -6.92 -6.08
N LEU A 69 -2.33 -6.32 -5.85
CA LEU A 69 -1.90 -5.84 -4.54
C LEU A 69 -2.33 -4.38 -4.40
N HIS A 70 -3.08 -4.06 -3.36
CA HIS A 70 -3.42 -2.69 -3.00
C HIS A 70 -2.44 -2.17 -1.95
N LEU A 71 -1.80 -1.03 -2.25
CA LEU A 71 -1.04 -0.24 -1.30
C LEU A 71 -1.84 1.03 -0.98
N ASN A 72 -2.04 1.31 0.30
CA ASN A 72 -2.71 2.53 0.73
C ASN A 72 -1.84 3.27 1.73
N THR A 73 -1.52 4.53 1.43
CA THR A 73 -0.78 5.39 2.36
C THR A 73 -1.62 6.55 2.84
N TYR A 74 -1.26 7.07 4.00
CA TYR A 74 -1.95 8.16 4.66
C TYR A 74 -0.95 9.25 5.06
N SER A 75 -1.44 10.48 5.22
CA SER A 75 -0.74 11.54 5.96
C SER A 75 -1.24 11.61 7.40
N GLU A 76 -0.50 12.26 8.29
CA GLU A 76 -0.99 12.51 9.66
C GLU A 76 -2.27 13.36 9.66
N ASN A 77 -2.41 14.26 8.68
CA ASN A 77 -3.63 15.08 8.49
C ASN A 77 -4.83 14.25 8.03
N ASP A 78 -4.61 13.13 7.36
CA ASP A 78 -5.67 12.19 7.00
C ASP A 78 -6.25 11.48 8.24
N MET A 79 -5.51 11.42 9.34
CA MET A 79 -5.94 10.72 10.56
C MET A 79 -6.77 11.59 11.51
N TRP A 80 -7.08 12.84 11.14
CA TRP A 80 -7.90 13.79 11.91
C TRP A 80 -9.17 14.22 11.16
#